data_AF-A0A0D2YB94-F1
#
_entry.id   AF-A0A0D2YB94-F1
#
_cell.length_a   1.000
_cell.length_b   1.000
_cell.length_c   1.000
_cell.angle_alpha   90.00
_cell.angle_beta   90.00
_cell.angle_gamma   90.00
#
_symmetry.space_group_name_H-M   'P 1'
#
loop_
_entity.id
_entity.type
_entity.pdbx_description
1 polymer ?
#
loop_
_entity_poly.entity_id
_entity_poly.type
_entity_poly.pdbx_seq_one_letter_code
_entity_poly.pdbx_strand_id
1 'polypeptide(L)'
;MVWLVPESHIYYARKGEDDKAKKSMLTLYGNIDGYDVEHEYRVIQHGIDAERQLHLESKSSSFFEIFDKHNWRRTLAGCMGICSQWAAGAPIVFSYSTYFFAVAGLKDPFLVTIITFVLLIIAIVSSLVACEFIGRRPLLVGRVHIRKQMKPSLTDYLVDVSP
;
A
#
# COMPACT_ATOMS: atom_id res chain seq x y z
N MET A 1 18.66 -0.50 14.31
CA MET A 1 18.37 -0.41 12.85
C MET A 1 17.71 0.91 12.44
N VAL A 2 16.84 1.52 13.26
CA VAL A 2 16.20 2.83 12.93
C VAL A 2 17.20 3.97 12.70
N TRP A 3 18.32 4.01 13.42
CA TRP A 3 19.32 5.10 13.28
C TRP A 3 20.08 5.10 11.94
N LEU A 4 20.03 4.00 11.17
CA LEU A 4 20.72 3.87 9.88
C LEU A 4 19.82 4.22 8.68
N VAL A 5 18.51 4.34 8.90
CA VAL A 5 17.56 4.61 7.82
C VAL A 5 17.42 6.13 7.67
N PRO A 6 17.62 6.68 6.45
CA PRO A 6 17.40 8.11 6.24
C PRO A 6 15.93 8.44 6.50
N GLU A 7 15.69 9.59 7.12
CA GLU A 7 14.34 10.10 7.33
C GLU A 7 13.62 10.33 5.99
N SER A 8 12.28 10.25 6.02
CA SER A 8 11.46 10.33 4.81
C SER A 8 11.64 11.66 4.07
N HIS A 9 11.92 11.61 2.77
CA HIS A 9 12.04 12.80 1.93
C HIS A 9 10.75 13.65 1.92
N ILE A 10 9.57 13.02 2.06
CA ILE A 10 8.27 13.71 2.16
C ILE A 10 8.20 14.56 3.45
N TYR A 11 8.79 14.08 4.54
CA TYR A 11 8.84 14.83 5.80
C TYR A 11 9.63 16.13 5.64
N TYR A 12 10.84 16.06 5.05
CA TYR A 12 11.66 17.24 4.78
C TYR A 12 11.00 18.19 3.78
N ALA A 13 10.37 17.66 2.73
CA ALA A 13 9.65 18.44 1.74
C ALA A 13 8.47 19.22 2.37
N ARG A 14 7.70 18.61 3.28
CA ARG A 14 6.62 19.28 4.00
C ARG A 14 7.11 20.39 4.93
N LYS A 15 8.34 20.27 5.44
CA LYS A 15 8.99 21.27 6.31
C LYS A 15 9.65 22.41 5.51
N GLY A 16 9.75 22.28 4.18
CA GLY A 16 10.47 23.23 3.32
C GLY A 16 11.99 23.10 3.38
N GLU A 17 12.52 21.97 3.87
CA GLU A 17 13.96 21.68 3.90
C GLU A 17 14.37 20.92 2.63
N ASP A 18 14.35 21.62 1.48
CA ASP A 18 14.53 21.04 0.14
C ASP A 18 15.86 20.28 -0.01
N ASP A 19 16.96 20.82 0.49
CA ASP A 19 18.29 20.21 0.36
C ASP A 19 18.39 18.86 1.08
N LYS A 20 17.75 18.73 2.24
CA LYS A 20 17.72 17.47 2.99
C LYS A 20 16.78 16.45 2.36
N ALA A 21 15.68 16.91 1.76
CA ALA A 21 14.78 16.05 1.00
C ALA A 21 15.52 15.42 -0.21
N LYS A 22 16.21 16.25 -1.01
CA LYS A 22 17.01 15.79 -2.15
C LYS A 22 18.14 14.85 -1.74
N LYS A 23 18.82 15.13 -0.62
CA LYS A 23 19.86 14.24 -0.07
C LYS A 23 19.29 12.87 0.35
N SER A 24 18.11 12.84 0.97
CA SER A 24 17.42 11.59 1.32
C SER A 24 17.01 10.81 0.06
N MET A 25 16.49 11.49 -0.96
CA MET A 25 16.16 10.88 -2.25
C MET A 25 17.40 10.30 -2.95
N LEU A 26 18.52 11.02 -2.97
CA LEU A 26 19.79 10.51 -3.51
C LEU A 26 20.31 9.29 -2.73
N THR A 27 20.11 9.25 -1.41
CA THR A 27 20.52 8.09 -0.61
C THR A 27 19.68 6.85 -0.93
N LEU A 28 18.40 7.03 -1.26
CA LEU A 28 17.46 5.94 -1.55
C LEU A 28 17.47 5.50 -3.03
N TYR A 29 17.58 6.46 -3.95
CA TYR A 29 17.39 6.27 -5.40
C TYR A 29 18.62 6.62 -6.24
N GLY A 30 19.68 7.17 -5.64
CA GLY A 30 20.85 7.66 -6.37
C GLY A 30 21.72 6.61 -7.04
N ASN A 31 21.40 5.31 -6.88
CA ASN A 31 22.08 4.22 -7.60
C ASN A 31 21.41 3.88 -8.95
N ILE A 32 20.42 4.68 -9.37
CA ILE A 32 19.69 4.49 -10.63
C ILE A 32 20.33 5.40 -11.69
N ASP A 33 20.74 4.81 -12.81
CA ASP A 33 21.35 5.55 -13.93
C ASP A 33 20.31 6.46 -14.60
N GLY A 34 20.65 7.74 -14.77
CA GLY A 34 19.74 8.76 -15.31
C GLY A 34 18.68 9.33 -14.35
N TYR A 35 18.83 9.13 -13.03
CA TYR A 35 17.87 9.66 -12.04
C TYR A 35 17.94 11.19 -11.89
N ASP A 36 16.92 11.89 -12.40
CA ASP A 36 16.75 13.34 -12.19
C ASP A 36 16.00 13.61 -10.87
N VAL A 37 16.78 13.81 -9.81
CA VAL A 37 16.28 14.15 -8.47
C VAL A 37 15.44 15.43 -8.50
N GLU A 38 15.79 16.40 -9.35
CA GLU A 38 15.14 17.70 -9.38
C GLU A 38 13.73 17.59 -9.95
N HIS A 39 13.56 16.80 -11.00
CA HIS A 39 12.27 16.54 -11.61
C HIS A 39 11.33 15.83 -10.62
N GLU A 40 11.80 14.76 -9.98
CA GLU A 40 10.96 14.01 -9.04
C GLU A 40 10.65 14.82 -7.78
N TYR A 41 11.61 15.61 -7.29
CA TYR A 41 11.38 16.51 -6.17
C TYR A 41 10.27 17.54 -6.49
N ARG A 42 10.26 18.08 -7.71
CA ARG A 42 9.22 19.00 -8.16
C ARG A 42 7.84 18.34 -8.20
N VAL A 43 7.75 17.09 -8.65
CA VAL A 43 6.48 16.33 -8.62
C VAL A 43 5.96 16.20 -7.18
N ILE A 44 6.85 15.93 -6.23
CA ILE A 44 6.49 15.81 -4.81
C ILE A 44 6.04 17.15 -4.25
N GLN A 45 6.74 18.25 -4.55
CA GLN A 45 6.34 19.60 -4.14
C GLN A 45 4.95 19.96 -4.68
N HIS A 46 4.69 19.71 -5.97
CA HIS A 46 3.36 19.92 -6.55
C HIS A 46 2.27 19.11 -5.84
N GLY A 47 2.56 17.86 -5.45
CA GLY A 47 1.63 17.04 -4.68
C GLY A 47 1.32 17.62 -3.30
N ILE A 48 2.34 18.14 -2.60
CA ILE A 48 2.19 18.78 -1.28
C ILE A 48 1.42 20.09 -1.39
N ASP A 49 1.66 20.89 -2.43
CA ASP A 49 0.96 22.14 -2.65
C ASP A 49 -0.52 21.91 -3.00
N ALA A 50 -0.81 20.90 -3.83
CA ALA A 50 -2.18 20.48 -4.10
C ALA A 50 -2.88 20.00 -2.82
N GLU A 51 -2.19 19.20 -1.98
CA GLU A 51 -2.72 18.78 -0.69
C GLU A 51 -2.98 19.99 0.23
N ARG A 52 -2.07 20.96 0.28
CA ARG A 52 -2.21 22.18 1.07
C ARG A 52 -3.38 23.04 0.59
N GLN A 53 -3.59 23.17 -0.71
CA GLN A 53 -4.74 23.89 -1.27
C GLN A 53 -6.06 23.23 -0.85
N LEU A 54 -6.16 21.91 -0.95
CA LEU A 54 -7.32 21.15 -0.49
C LEU A 54 -7.58 21.36 1.02
N HIS A 55 -6.53 21.34 1.84
CA HIS A 55 -6.64 21.60 3.28
C HIS A 55 -7.07 23.05 3.61
N LEU A 56 -6.69 24.03 2.80
CA LEU A 56 -7.12 25.42 2.98
C LEU A 56 -8.59 25.64 2.57
N GLU A 57 -9.05 24.94 1.53
CA GLU A 57 -10.45 24.94 1.10
C GLU A 57 -11.35 24.22 2.13
N SER A 58 -10.87 23.11 2.68
CA SER A 58 -11.51 22.37 3.78
C SER A 58 -11.19 23.02 5.14
N LYS A 59 -11.85 24.16 5.43
CA LYS A 59 -11.74 24.87 6.73
C LYS A 59 -11.84 23.92 7.92
N SER A 60 -10.69 23.56 8.51
CA SER A 60 -10.56 22.71 9.70
C SER A 60 -11.20 21.34 9.54
N SER A 61 -10.44 20.38 9.00
CA SER A 61 -10.84 18.97 8.92
C SER A 61 -11.28 18.42 10.28
N SER A 62 -12.58 18.42 10.54
CA SER A 62 -13.15 17.85 11.75
C SER A 62 -13.22 16.33 11.60
N PHE A 63 -13.02 15.57 12.68
CA PHE A 63 -13.18 14.11 12.67
C PHE A 63 -14.53 13.66 12.08
N PHE A 64 -15.56 14.52 12.15
CA PHE A 64 -16.88 14.25 11.60
C PHE A 64 -16.98 14.37 10.07
N GLU A 65 -16.04 15.03 9.39
CA GLU A 65 -16.01 15.14 7.91
C GLU A 65 -15.72 13.80 7.21
N ILE A 66 -15.16 12.85 7.95
CA ILE A 66 -14.94 11.48 7.49
C ILE A 66 -16.29 10.79 7.16
N PHE A 67 -17.37 11.22 7.82
CA PHE A 67 -18.75 10.75 7.60
C PHE A 67 -19.55 11.63 6.64
N ASP A 68 -18.95 12.67 6.05
CA ASP A 68 -19.65 13.52 5.10
C ASP A 68 -20.03 12.74 3.83
N LYS A 69 -21.10 13.18 3.15
CA LYS A 69 -21.71 12.52 1.99
C LYS A 69 -20.72 12.30 0.84
N HIS A 70 -19.67 13.12 0.75
CA HIS A 70 -18.62 12.96 -0.24
C HIS A 70 -17.61 11.86 0.12
N ASN A 71 -17.24 11.72 1.40
CA ASN A 71 -16.16 10.86 1.86
C ASN A 71 -16.61 9.52 2.42
N TRP A 72 -17.87 9.38 2.87
CA TRP A 72 -18.34 8.18 3.57
C TRP A 72 -18.18 6.88 2.76
N ARG A 73 -18.33 6.91 1.43
CA ARG A 73 -18.14 5.72 0.58
C ARG A 73 -16.70 5.24 0.61
N ARG A 74 -15.75 6.17 0.61
CA ARG A 74 -14.31 5.89 0.68
C ARG A 74 -13.94 5.37 2.07
N THR A 75 -14.46 6.00 3.12
CA THR A 75 -14.29 5.57 4.51
C THR A 75 -14.88 4.17 4.72
N LEU A 76 -16.09 3.91 4.26
CA LEU A 76 -16.77 2.63 4.40
C LEU A 76 -16.01 1.52 3.66
N ALA A 77 -15.51 1.78 2.46
CA ALA A 77 -14.69 0.81 1.73
C ALA A 77 -13.42 0.42 2.50
N GLY A 78 -12.74 1.39 3.14
CA GLY A 78 -11.58 1.12 3.99
C GLY A 78 -11.94 0.35 5.27
N CYS A 79 -13.01 0.78 5.94
CA CYS A 79 -13.49 0.17 7.18
C CYS A 79 -13.96 -1.28 6.95
N MET A 80 -14.77 -1.53 5.93
CA MET A 80 -15.25 -2.87 5.58
C MET A 80 -14.09 -3.83 5.27
N GLY A 81 -13.02 -3.35 4.61
CA GLY A 81 -11.84 -4.17 4.35
C GLY A 81 -11.17 -4.67 5.64
N ILE A 82 -11.02 -3.81 6.64
CA ILE A 82 -10.44 -4.19 7.93
C ILE A 82 -11.43 -5.06 8.72
N CYS A 83 -12.69 -4.64 8.83
CA CYS A 83 -13.72 -5.38 9.56
C CYS A 83 -13.93 -6.78 8.99
N SER A 84 -13.84 -6.98 7.67
CA SER A 84 -13.97 -8.30 7.05
C SER A 84 -12.90 -9.29 7.51
N GLN A 85 -11.66 -8.82 7.74
CA GLN A 85 -10.57 -9.66 8.25
C GLN A 85 -10.83 -10.12 9.69
N TRP A 86 -11.36 -9.23 10.53
CA TRP A 86 -11.73 -9.57 11.91
C TRP A 86 -12.98 -10.46 11.96
N ALA A 87 -13.98 -10.17 11.13
CA ALA A 87 -15.23 -10.94 11.04
C ALA A 87 -15.01 -12.37 10.52
N ALA A 88 -13.99 -12.59 9.68
CA ALA A 88 -13.58 -13.93 9.25
C ALA A 88 -13.03 -14.80 10.40
N GLY A 89 -12.85 -14.24 11.61
CA GLY A 89 -12.42 -14.98 12.78
C GLY A 89 -10.92 -15.34 12.78
N ALA A 90 -10.13 -14.72 11.90
CA ALA A 90 -8.69 -14.97 11.80
C ALA A 90 -7.95 -14.90 13.17
N PRO A 91 -8.20 -13.89 14.05
CA PRO A 91 -7.53 -13.83 15.35
C PRO A 91 -7.86 -15.01 16.27
N ILE A 92 -9.10 -15.51 16.22
CA ILE A 92 -9.55 -16.65 17.01
C ILE A 92 -8.85 -17.91 16.52
N VAL A 93 -8.81 -18.11 15.20
CA VAL A 93 -8.15 -19.28 14.60
C VAL A 93 -6.65 -19.28 14.89
N PHE A 94 -5.96 -18.13 14.76
CA PHE A 94 -4.53 -18.05 15.05
C PHE A 94 -4.22 -18.31 16.52
N SER A 95 -5.03 -17.77 17.44
CA SER A 95 -4.78 -17.89 18.89
C SER A 95 -5.12 -19.27 19.46
N TYR A 96 -6.15 -19.94 18.92
CA TYR A 96 -6.63 -21.23 19.42
C TYR A 96 -6.38 -22.40 18.45
N SER A 97 -5.56 -22.21 17.41
CA SER A 97 -5.26 -23.23 16.40
C SER A 97 -4.85 -24.57 17.02
N THR A 98 -3.92 -24.54 17.98
CA THR A 98 -3.43 -25.73 18.71
C THR A 98 -4.55 -26.44 19.47
N TYR A 99 -5.47 -25.69 20.09
CA TYR A 99 -6.61 -26.24 20.81
C TYR A 99 -7.60 -26.91 19.86
N PHE A 100 -7.95 -26.28 18.74
CA PHE A 100 -8.81 -26.88 17.72
C PHE A 100 -8.20 -28.16 17.15
N PHE A 101 -6.88 -28.19 16.91
CA PHE A 101 -6.20 -29.39 16.45
C PHE A 101 -6.12 -30.49 17.52
N ALA A 102 -5.99 -30.14 18.80
CA ALA A 102 -6.05 -31.11 19.89
C ALA A 102 -7.46 -31.73 20.03
N VAL A 103 -8.52 -30.92 19.97
CA VAL A 103 -9.91 -31.41 20.00
C VAL A 103 -10.25 -32.26 18.77
N ALA A 104 -9.63 -31.98 17.62
CA ALA A 104 -9.76 -32.79 16.40
C ALA A 104 -9.06 -34.17 16.49
N GLY A 105 -8.39 -34.50 17.60
CA GLY A 105 -7.78 -35.81 17.82
C GLY A 105 -6.44 -36.03 17.10
N LEU A 106 -5.75 -34.95 16.69
CA LEU A 106 -4.44 -35.04 16.07
C LEU A 106 -3.38 -35.44 17.12
N LYS A 107 -2.55 -36.44 16.79
CA LYS A 107 -1.50 -36.95 17.68
C LYS A 107 -0.46 -35.90 18.07
N ASP A 108 -0.11 -35.01 17.14
CA ASP A 108 0.91 -33.96 17.34
C ASP A 108 0.41 -32.56 16.91
N PRO A 109 -0.39 -31.88 17.75
CA PRO A 109 -0.98 -30.57 17.41
C PRO A 109 0.07 -29.49 17.12
N PHE A 110 1.23 -29.55 17.78
CA PHE A 110 2.32 -28.58 17.61
C PHE A 110 2.91 -28.60 16.20
N LEU A 111 3.12 -29.79 15.63
CA LEU A 111 3.69 -29.97 14.29
C LEU A 111 2.72 -29.43 13.23
N VAL A 112 1.42 -29.71 13.38
CA VAL A 112 0.37 -29.22 12.48
C VAL A 112 0.27 -27.69 12.51
N THR A 113 0.41 -27.07 13.69
CA THR A 113 0.44 -25.60 13.81
C THR A 113 1.64 -25.00 13.08
N ILE A 114 2.83 -25.60 13.20
CA ILE A 114 4.02 -25.14 12.45
C ILE A 114 3.79 -25.23 10.94
N ILE A 115 3.27 -26.36 10.44
CA ILE A 115 2.96 -26.52 9.01
C ILE A 115 1.97 -25.44 8.54
N THR A 116 0.95 -25.15 9.35
CA THR A 116 -0.05 -24.11 9.05
C THR A 116 0.60 -22.73 8.92
N PHE A 117 1.54 -22.38 9.81
CA PHE A 117 2.28 -21.12 9.71
C PHE A 117 3.24 -21.08 8.51
N VAL A 118 3.86 -22.19 8.12
CA VAL A 118 4.66 -22.26 6.90
C VAL A 118 3.79 -22.04 5.65
N LEU A 119 2.63 -22.69 5.58
CA LEU A 119 1.66 -22.47 4.51
C LEU A 119 1.14 -21.03 4.49
N LEU A 120 0.95 -20.42 5.65
CA LEU A 120 0.58 -19.00 5.76
C LEU A 120 1.66 -18.08 5.14
N ILE A 121 2.94 -18.32 5.44
CA ILE A 121 4.04 -17.53 4.86
C ILE A 121 4.04 -17.67 3.34
N ILE A 122 3.91 -18.89 2.82
CA ILE A 122 3.85 -19.14 1.37
C ILE A 122 2.64 -18.42 0.75
N ALA A 123 1.47 -18.48 1.41
CA ALA A 123 0.28 -17.78 0.96
C ALA A 123 0.48 -16.26 0.93
N ILE A 124 1.10 -15.67 1.95
CA ILE A 124 1.41 -14.24 2.00
C ILE A 124 2.36 -13.85 0.85
N VAL A 125 3.45 -14.59 0.64
CA VAL A 125 4.39 -14.33 -0.45
C VAL A 125 3.68 -14.43 -1.81
N SER A 126 2.88 -15.47 -2.02
CA SER A 126 2.09 -15.63 -3.25
C SER A 126 1.10 -14.48 -3.47
N SER A 127 0.52 -13.95 -2.38
CA SER A 127 -0.41 -12.82 -2.41
C SER A 127 0.29 -11.51 -2.78
N LEU A 128 1.52 -11.29 -2.32
CA LEU A 128 2.32 -10.13 -2.71
C LEU A 128 2.59 -10.13 -4.22
N VAL A 129 3.02 -11.28 -4.76
CA VAL A 129 3.23 -11.46 -6.20
C VAL A 129 1.92 -11.24 -6.96
N ALA A 130 0.83 -11.87 -6.52
CA ALA A 130 -0.48 -11.71 -7.14
C ALA A 130 -0.97 -10.25 -7.13
N CYS A 131 -0.67 -9.48 -6.09
CA CYS A 131 -1.04 -8.07 -5.96
C CYS A 131 -0.41 -7.19 -7.03
N GLU A 132 0.84 -7.46 -7.41
CA GLU A 132 1.54 -6.73 -8.48
C GLU A 132 0.94 -7.03 -9.86
N PHE A 133 0.50 -8.27 -10.12
CA PHE A 133 -0.04 -8.66 -11.43
C PHE A 133 -1.53 -8.36 -11.62
N ILE A 134 -2.34 -8.50 -10.56
CA ILE A 134 -3.81 -8.46 -10.65
C ILE A 134 -4.37 -7.09 -10.23
N GLY A 135 -3.63 -6.32 -9.42
CA GLY A 135 -4.05 -5.04 -8.89
C GLY A 135 -4.99 -5.14 -7.67
N ARG A 136 -5.06 -4.07 -6.86
CA ARG A 136 -5.68 -4.08 -5.51
C ARG A 136 -7.21 -4.23 -5.48
N ARG A 137 -7.92 -3.76 -6.51
CA ARG A 137 -9.40 -3.76 -6.57
C ARG A 137 -10.04 -5.13 -6.85
N PRO A 138 -9.57 -5.92 -7.83
CA PRO A 138 -10.11 -7.27 -8.06
C PRO A 138 -9.80 -8.27 -6.94
N LEU A 139 -8.72 -8.07 -6.17
CA LEU A 139 -8.37 -8.92 -5.03
C LEU A 139 -9.36 -8.81 -3.86
N LEU A 140 -9.89 -7.63 -3.57
CA LEU A 140 -10.81 -7.41 -2.44
C LEU A 140 -12.25 -7.83 -2.75
N VAL A 141 -12.67 -7.75 -4.01
CA VAL A 141 -14.07 -7.98 -4.42
C VAL A 141 -14.28 -9.38 -5.01
N GLY A 142 -13.22 -10.20 -5.12
CA GLY A 142 -13.32 -11.52 -5.73
C GLY A 142 -13.82 -11.46 -7.18
N ARG A 143 -13.56 -10.35 -7.88
CA ARG A 143 -13.91 -10.21 -9.30
C ARG A 143 -12.67 -10.50 -10.12
N VAL A 144 -12.46 -11.79 -10.42
CA VAL A 144 -11.67 -12.20 -11.58
C VAL A 144 -12.39 -11.64 -12.81
N HIS A 145 -12.10 -10.38 -13.16
CA HIS A 145 -12.42 -9.82 -14.45
C HIS A 145 -11.10 -9.69 -15.19
N ILE A 146 -10.92 -10.63 -16.10
CA ILE A 146 -9.93 -10.64 -17.18
C ILE A 146 -9.83 -9.21 -17.76
N ARG A 147 -8.84 -8.45 -17.31
CA ARG A 147 -8.28 -7.33 -18.08
C ARG A 147 -6.84 -7.67 -18.47
N LYS A 148 -6.70 -8.81 -19.14
CA LYS A 148 -5.74 -8.90 -20.24
C LYS A 148 -6.32 -8.05 -21.38
N GLN A 149 -6.15 -6.73 -21.32
CA GLN A 149 -6.07 -5.83 -22.47
C GLN A 149 -5.75 -4.44 -21.92
N MET A 150 -4.77 -3.78 -22.55
CA MET A 150 -4.47 -2.36 -22.41
C MET A 150 -3.47 -1.95 -21.32
N LYS A 151 -2.24 -2.47 -21.41
CA LYS A 151 -1.06 -1.57 -21.31
C LYS A 151 -0.92 -0.93 -22.70
N PRO A 152 -1.12 0.39 -22.89
CA PRO A 152 -0.62 1.02 -24.10
C PRO A 152 0.91 0.92 -24.07
N SER A 153 1.46 0.36 -25.14
CA SER A 153 2.88 0.30 -25.40
C SER A 153 3.44 1.72 -25.46
N LEU A 154 4.63 1.92 -24.90
CA LEU A 154 5.42 3.16 -24.93
C LEU A 154 5.77 3.66 -26.36
N THR A 155 5.26 2.99 -27.40
CA THR A 155 5.48 3.31 -28.82
C THR A 155 4.62 4.48 -29.31
N ASP A 156 3.47 4.76 -28.67
CA ASP A 156 2.55 5.82 -29.11
C ASP A 156 2.98 7.24 -28.66
N TYR A 157 3.85 7.35 -27.65
CA TYR A 157 4.34 8.65 -27.14
C TYR A 157 5.50 9.25 -27.97
N LEU A 158 6.10 8.49 -28.89
CA LEU A 158 7.22 8.96 -29.73
C LEU A 158 6.79 9.43 -31.12
N VAL A 159 5.50 9.39 -31.46
CA VAL A 159 4.99 9.81 -32.77
C VAL A 159 4.44 11.24 -32.76
N ASP A 160 4.12 11.81 -31.60
CA ASP A 160 3.51 13.15 -31.47
C ASP A 160 4.54 14.29 -31.25
N VAL A 161 5.84 13.98 -31.39
CA VAL A 161 6.94 14.96 -31.25
C VAL A 161 7.91 14.82 -32.42
N SER A 162 7.43 15.05 -33.63
CA SER A 162 8.28 15.46 -34.75
C SER A 162 7.50 16.46 -35.60
N PRO A 163 8.10 17.61 -35.96
CA PRO A 163 7.41 18.74 -36.58
C PRO A 163 6.82 18.44 -37.96
#